data_AF-A0A445HD95-F1
#
_entry.id   AF-A0A445HD95-F1
#
_cell.length_a   1.000
_cell.length_b   1.000
_cell.length_c   1.000
_cell.angle_alpha   90.00
_cell.angle_beta   90.00
_cell.angle_gamma   90.00
#
_symmetry.space_group_name_H-M   'P 1'
#
loop_
_entity.id
_entity.type
_entity.pdbx_description
1 polymer ?
#
loop_
_entity_poly.entity_id
_entity_poly.type
_entity_poly.pdbx_seq_one_letter_code
_entity_poly.pdbx_strand_id
1 'polypeptide(L)'
;MAASSSSSDEPSRSVFLGVDVGTGSARAGLFDEEGKLLGSSSSPIQIWKDGACVEQSSTDIWLAVCAAVKAACSKAKVASTEVKGMGFAATCSLVAVDSDSSPVSVSWSGDSRRNVIVWMDHRAIEQAERINSSKSPILEYCGAAVSPEMEPPKLLWVKENLQESWSMVFRWMDLSDWLSYRATGDDTRSLCTTVCKWTYLGHAHMQHVNDKESRDMEACGWDDDFWEEIGLGDLIEGHHAKIGRSVAFPGHPLGSGLTPTAAKELGLVPGIPVGTSLIDAHAGGVGVIESVPQSEAADHDKEAICNRMVLVCGTSTCHMAVSRSKLFIPGVWGPFWSAMVPEYWLTEGGQSATGALLDHIIENHAASACLANQAASQKISLFELLNKMLETMMVELNLSFIAALTKDVHVLPDFHGNRSPIADPKAKGVIYGLTLDTSDKQLALLYLATVQGIAYGTRHIVEHCNAHGHKINTLLACGGLSKNPIFIQEHADIIGSPIILPRESEPVLLGAAILGAVATRKYHSLSEAMKALNAAGQVWMPCFVC
;
A
#
# COMPACT_ATOMS: atom_id res chain seq x y z
N MET A 1 -11.82 -16.38 -58.88
CA MET A 1 -12.47 -16.97 -57.68
C MET A 1 -11.57 -18.12 -57.26
N ALA A 2 -11.01 -18.23 -56.05
CA ALA A 2 -11.39 -17.68 -54.75
C ALA A 2 -10.13 -17.18 -54.01
N ALA A 3 -10.27 -16.06 -53.29
CA ALA A 3 -9.27 -15.63 -52.32
C ALA A 3 -9.56 -16.38 -51.01
N SER A 4 -8.55 -17.09 -50.52
CA SER A 4 -8.56 -17.77 -49.21
C SER A 4 -8.56 -16.72 -48.11
N SER A 5 -9.66 -16.61 -47.36
CA SER A 5 -9.71 -15.92 -46.09
C SER A 5 -8.93 -16.73 -45.05
N SER A 6 -7.74 -16.26 -44.68
CA SER A 6 -7.05 -16.72 -43.47
C SER A 6 -7.73 -16.07 -42.26
N SER A 7 -8.67 -16.78 -41.64
CA SER A 7 -9.09 -16.48 -40.26
C SER A 7 -7.93 -16.86 -39.34
N SER A 8 -7.17 -15.87 -38.88
CA SER A 8 -6.24 -16.03 -37.78
C SER A 8 -7.04 -16.13 -36.47
N ASP A 9 -7.55 -17.33 -36.16
CA ASP A 9 -7.89 -17.71 -34.79
C ASP A 9 -6.59 -17.91 -34.00
N GLU A 10 -5.84 -16.82 -33.78
CA GLU A 10 -4.92 -16.82 -32.64
C GLU A 10 -5.78 -16.79 -31.37
N PRO A 11 -5.54 -17.66 -30.39
CA PRO A 11 -6.28 -17.64 -29.14
C PRO A 11 -6.18 -16.24 -28.53
N SER A 12 -7.32 -15.57 -28.31
CA SER A 12 -7.33 -14.22 -27.74
C SER A 12 -6.60 -14.26 -26.40
N ARG A 13 -5.53 -13.48 -26.26
CA ARG A 13 -4.74 -13.43 -25.04
C ARG A 13 -5.64 -12.98 -23.88
N SER A 14 -5.54 -13.65 -22.74
CA SER A 14 -6.17 -13.21 -21.50
C SER A 14 -5.22 -12.28 -20.75
N VAL A 15 -5.70 -11.08 -20.42
CA VAL A 15 -4.93 -10.06 -19.71
C VAL A 15 -5.71 -9.58 -18.49
N PHE A 16 -5.00 -9.32 -17.40
CA PHE A 16 -5.54 -8.73 -16.18
C PHE A 16 -5.07 -7.29 -16.01
N LEU A 17 -6.00 -6.41 -15.61
CA LEU A 17 -5.74 -4.98 -15.41
C LEU A 17 -5.65 -4.66 -13.92
N GLY A 18 -4.51 -4.14 -13.48
CA GLY A 18 -4.34 -3.53 -12.17
C GLY A 18 -4.40 -2.01 -12.28
N VAL A 19 -5.14 -1.37 -11.38
CA VAL A 19 -5.15 0.09 -11.21
C VAL A 19 -4.69 0.42 -9.80
N ASP A 20 -3.79 1.39 -9.68
CA ASP A 20 -3.24 1.87 -8.41
C ASP A 20 -3.30 3.40 -8.34
N VAL A 21 -4.02 3.94 -7.37
CA VAL A 21 -4.10 5.37 -7.10
C VAL A 21 -3.26 5.74 -5.89
N GLY A 22 -2.04 6.18 -6.15
CA GLY A 22 -1.12 6.70 -5.15
C GLY A 22 -1.40 8.18 -4.84
N THR A 23 -0.51 8.80 -4.05
CA THR A 23 -0.70 10.21 -3.60
C THR A 23 -0.59 11.24 -4.74
N GLY A 24 0.27 11.01 -5.74
CA GLY A 24 0.56 12.00 -6.79
C GLY A 24 0.11 11.59 -8.20
N SER A 25 -0.32 10.34 -8.40
CA SER A 25 -0.77 9.87 -9.71
C SER A 25 -1.64 8.61 -9.61
N ALA A 26 -2.52 8.45 -10.59
CA ALA A 26 -3.18 7.19 -10.90
C ALA A 26 -2.33 6.41 -11.91
N ARG A 27 -2.15 5.11 -11.68
CA ARG A 27 -1.38 4.19 -12.52
C ARG A 27 -2.26 3.03 -12.97
N ALA A 28 -1.98 2.51 -14.16
CA ALA A 28 -2.59 1.31 -14.70
C ALA A 28 -1.53 0.39 -15.29
N GLY A 29 -1.67 -0.91 -15.09
CA GLY A 29 -0.76 -1.94 -15.59
C GLY A 29 -1.51 -3.18 -16.09
N LEU A 30 -1.07 -3.71 -17.22
CA LEU A 30 -1.65 -4.88 -17.86
C LEU A 30 -0.70 -6.05 -17.72
N PHE A 31 -1.22 -7.19 -17.25
CA PHE A 31 -0.43 -8.39 -16.98
C PHE A 31 -0.99 -9.60 -17.72
N ASP A 32 -0.13 -10.47 -18.22
CA ASP A 32 -0.56 -11.77 -18.75
C ASP A 32 -0.85 -12.79 -17.64
N GLU A 33 -1.15 -14.03 -18.03
CA GLU A 33 -1.57 -15.08 -17.12
C GLU A 33 -0.44 -15.59 -16.21
N GLU A 34 0.81 -15.28 -16.56
CA GLU A 34 2.01 -15.56 -15.80
C GLU A 34 2.45 -14.36 -14.93
N GLY A 35 1.62 -13.32 -14.88
CA GLY A 35 1.86 -12.10 -14.10
C GLY A 35 2.95 -11.20 -14.69
N LYS A 36 3.30 -11.32 -15.98
CA LYS A 36 4.31 -10.46 -16.61
C LYS A 36 3.70 -9.13 -17.07
N LEU A 37 4.34 -8.01 -16.73
CA LEU A 37 3.90 -6.69 -17.16
C LEU A 37 4.03 -6.52 -18.69
N LEU A 38 2.94 -6.15 -19.34
CA LEU A 38 2.82 -5.94 -20.79
C LEU A 38 2.92 -4.48 -21.17
N GLY A 39 2.43 -3.61 -20.29
CA GLY A 39 2.49 -2.17 -20.45
C GLY A 39 1.85 -1.49 -19.26
N SER A 40 2.40 -0.34 -18.89
CA SER A 40 1.89 0.51 -17.84
C SER A 40 1.87 1.97 -18.25
N SER A 41 1.04 2.75 -17.58
CA SER A 41 1.01 4.20 -17.71
C SER A 41 0.59 4.84 -16.40
N SER A 42 0.98 6.10 -16.23
CA SER A 42 0.57 6.96 -15.12
C SER A 42 -0.11 8.23 -15.64
N SER A 43 -0.94 8.83 -14.81
CA SER A 43 -1.56 10.13 -15.03
C SER A 43 -1.56 10.89 -13.70
N PRO A 44 -1.07 12.14 -13.65
CA PRO A 44 -1.00 12.93 -12.42
C PRO A 44 -2.41 13.22 -11.88
N ILE A 45 -2.52 13.35 -10.56
CA ILE A 45 -3.76 13.77 -9.88
C ILE A 45 -3.53 15.08 -9.14
N GLN A 46 -4.56 15.91 -9.10
CA GLN A 46 -4.55 17.19 -8.42
C GLN A 46 -4.55 16.99 -6.90
N ILE A 47 -3.66 17.71 -6.19
CA ILE A 47 -3.59 17.74 -4.73
C ILE A 47 -3.63 19.19 -4.23
N TRP A 48 -4.41 19.45 -3.19
CA TRP A 48 -4.41 20.71 -2.46
C TRP A 48 -3.80 20.50 -1.09
N LYS A 49 -2.85 21.35 -0.69
CA LYS A 49 -2.19 21.30 0.62
C LYS A 49 -2.28 22.68 1.27
N ASP A 50 -2.87 22.72 2.46
CA ASP A 50 -2.98 23.92 3.29
C ASP A 50 -2.74 23.56 4.76
N GLY A 51 -1.52 23.81 5.25
CA GLY A 51 -1.08 23.38 6.57
C GLY A 51 -1.22 21.86 6.74
N ALA A 52 -2.00 21.44 7.74
CA ALA A 52 -2.31 20.03 8.01
C ALA A 52 -3.40 19.44 7.10
N CYS A 53 -4.13 20.28 6.35
CA CYS A 53 -5.20 19.85 5.47
C CYS A 53 -4.64 19.45 4.09
N VAL A 54 -4.89 18.22 3.66
CA VAL A 54 -4.49 17.66 2.38
C VAL A 54 -5.70 17.02 1.71
N GLU A 55 -6.04 17.51 0.51
CA GLU A 55 -7.28 17.15 -0.16
C GLU A 55 -7.08 16.83 -1.64
N GLN A 56 -7.99 16.03 -2.18
CA GLN A 56 -8.05 15.60 -3.57
C GLN A 56 -9.49 15.68 -4.11
N SER A 57 -9.64 15.36 -5.40
CA SER A 57 -10.92 15.29 -6.09
C SER A 57 -11.15 13.89 -6.63
N SER A 58 -12.26 13.25 -6.24
CA SER A 58 -12.58 11.92 -6.75
C SER A 58 -12.85 11.95 -8.26
N THR A 59 -13.46 13.03 -8.78
CA THR A 59 -13.66 13.25 -10.21
C THR A 59 -12.34 13.32 -10.98
N ASP A 60 -11.37 14.11 -10.48
CA ASP A 60 -10.04 14.22 -11.10
C ASP A 60 -9.31 12.87 -11.09
N ILE A 61 -9.35 12.16 -9.95
CA ILE A 61 -8.78 10.82 -9.82
C ILE A 61 -9.36 9.86 -10.85
N TRP A 62 -10.69 9.82 -11.03
CA TRP A 62 -11.32 8.93 -12.01
C TRP A 62 -10.93 9.26 -13.45
N LEU A 63 -10.81 10.55 -13.78
CA LEU A 63 -10.33 10.98 -15.10
C LEU A 63 -8.88 10.55 -15.33
N ALA A 64 -8.02 10.68 -14.32
CA ALA A 64 -6.63 10.23 -14.37
C ALA A 64 -6.54 8.70 -14.52
N VAL A 65 -7.38 7.94 -13.80
CA VAL A 65 -7.51 6.48 -13.97
C VAL A 65 -7.89 6.14 -15.41
N CYS A 66 -8.92 6.80 -15.96
CA CYS A 66 -9.34 6.59 -17.35
C CYS A 66 -8.23 6.89 -18.36
N ALA A 67 -7.47 7.96 -18.15
CA ALA A 67 -6.33 8.30 -18.99
C ALA A 67 -5.21 7.25 -18.89
N ALA A 68 -4.87 6.82 -17.68
CA ALA A 68 -3.84 5.81 -17.43
C ALA A 68 -4.19 4.46 -18.05
N VAL A 69 -5.44 3.99 -17.89
CA VAL A 69 -5.92 2.72 -18.45
C VAL A 69 -5.84 2.72 -19.98
N LYS A 70 -6.39 3.75 -20.64
CA LYS A 70 -6.34 3.85 -22.12
C LYS A 70 -4.90 3.88 -22.64
N ALA A 71 -4.03 4.64 -21.98
CA ALA A 71 -2.62 4.71 -22.35
C ALA A 71 -1.88 3.39 -22.12
N ALA A 72 -2.18 2.67 -21.04
CA ALA A 72 -1.59 1.37 -20.75
C ALA A 72 -2.04 0.30 -21.77
N CYS A 73 -3.32 0.24 -22.12
CA CYS A 73 -3.84 -0.62 -23.18
C CYS A 73 -3.16 -0.34 -24.53
N SER A 74 -3.02 0.95 -24.90
CA SER A 74 -2.36 1.35 -26.14
C SER A 74 -0.88 0.94 -26.17
N LYS A 75 -0.14 1.17 -25.08
CA LYS A 75 1.28 0.79 -24.96
C LYS A 75 1.48 -0.73 -25.00
N ALA A 76 0.60 -1.48 -24.32
CA ALA A 76 0.63 -2.94 -24.30
C ALA A 76 0.14 -3.58 -25.60
N LYS A 77 -0.48 -2.80 -26.50
CA LYS A 77 -1.16 -3.26 -27.72
C LYS A 77 -2.22 -4.33 -27.44
N VAL A 78 -2.95 -4.14 -26.34
CA VAL A 78 -4.02 -5.04 -25.88
C VAL A 78 -5.37 -4.46 -26.27
N ALA A 79 -6.18 -5.24 -26.96
CA ALA A 79 -7.55 -4.90 -27.28
C ALA A 79 -8.43 -4.96 -26.02
N SER A 80 -9.49 -4.15 -25.98
CA SER A 80 -10.40 -4.11 -24.81
C SER A 80 -11.06 -5.46 -24.51
N THR A 81 -11.23 -6.32 -25.51
CA THR A 81 -11.80 -7.67 -25.40
C THR A 81 -10.84 -8.69 -24.79
N GLU A 82 -9.54 -8.40 -24.74
CA GLU A 82 -8.51 -9.25 -24.15
C GLU A 82 -8.41 -9.05 -22.63
N VAL A 83 -8.89 -7.92 -22.10
CA VAL A 83 -8.96 -7.67 -20.64
C VAL A 83 -10.08 -8.52 -20.04
N LYS A 84 -9.72 -9.50 -19.22
CA LYS A 84 -10.67 -10.48 -18.64
C LYS A 84 -11.07 -10.19 -17.21
N GLY A 85 -10.31 -9.37 -16.48
CA GLY A 85 -10.62 -8.98 -15.12
C GLY A 85 -9.80 -7.77 -14.71
N MET A 86 -10.32 -7.00 -13.76
CA MET A 86 -9.63 -5.83 -13.22
C MET A 86 -9.77 -5.69 -11.71
N GLY A 87 -8.78 -5.06 -11.08
CA GLY A 87 -8.83 -4.70 -9.67
C GLY A 87 -8.25 -3.32 -9.41
N PHE A 88 -8.63 -2.77 -8.26
CA PHE A 88 -8.23 -1.44 -7.82
C PHE A 88 -7.47 -1.52 -6.50
N ALA A 89 -6.42 -0.71 -6.42
CA ALA A 89 -5.76 -0.35 -5.19
C ALA A 89 -5.64 1.17 -5.08
N ALA A 90 -5.64 1.70 -3.86
CA ALA A 90 -5.44 3.12 -3.63
C ALA A 90 -4.89 3.39 -2.23
N THR A 91 -4.39 4.60 -2.01
CA THR A 91 -4.17 5.12 -0.65
C THR A 91 -5.47 5.04 0.17
N CYS A 92 -5.37 4.84 1.48
CA CYS A 92 -6.50 4.91 2.43
C CYS A 92 -6.94 6.37 2.66
N SER A 93 -7.53 6.98 1.63
CA SER A 93 -8.08 8.33 1.66
C SER A 93 -9.61 8.27 1.76
N LEU A 94 -10.23 9.25 2.41
CA LEU A 94 -11.67 9.28 2.66
C LEU A 94 -12.42 10.02 1.55
N VAL A 95 -13.39 9.37 0.91
CA VAL A 95 -14.23 9.97 -0.14
C VAL A 95 -15.64 10.24 0.39
N ALA A 96 -16.14 11.45 0.10
CA ALA A 96 -17.49 11.89 0.43
C ALA A 96 -18.37 12.05 -0.83
N VAL A 97 -19.52 11.38 -0.86
CA VAL A 97 -20.51 11.52 -1.94
C VAL A 97 -21.95 11.55 -1.43
N ASP A 98 -22.84 12.18 -2.19
CA ASP A 98 -24.29 12.22 -1.94
C ASP A 98 -25.02 10.98 -2.48
N SER A 99 -26.36 10.99 -2.41
CA SER A 99 -27.20 9.86 -2.84
C SER A 99 -27.07 9.56 -4.33
N ASP A 100 -26.77 10.57 -5.14
CA ASP A 100 -26.60 10.48 -6.59
C ASP A 100 -25.13 10.20 -6.98
N SER A 101 -24.27 9.91 -6.00
CA SER A 101 -22.83 9.72 -6.15
C SER A 101 -22.07 10.96 -6.59
N SER A 102 -22.64 12.15 -6.39
CA SER A 102 -21.97 13.41 -6.68
C SER A 102 -21.03 13.80 -5.52
N PRO A 103 -19.88 14.44 -5.82
CA PRO A 103 -18.93 14.90 -4.82
C PRO A 103 -19.54 15.85 -3.76
N VAL A 104 -19.33 15.57 -2.48
CA VAL A 104 -19.68 16.46 -1.36
C VAL A 104 -18.41 17.04 -0.75
N SER A 105 -18.35 18.36 -0.58
CA SER A 105 -17.12 19.01 -0.12
C SER A 105 -16.69 18.55 1.29
N VAL A 106 -15.41 18.27 1.46
CA VAL A 106 -14.74 18.06 2.76
C VAL A 106 -13.76 19.19 3.10
N SER A 107 -13.90 20.32 2.39
CA SER A 107 -13.03 21.48 2.48
C SER A 107 -13.75 22.65 3.16
N TRP A 108 -13.00 23.45 3.94
CA TRP A 108 -13.46 24.75 4.44
C TRP A 108 -13.87 25.72 3.32
N SER A 109 -13.37 25.51 2.10
CA SER A 109 -13.73 26.36 0.95
C SER A 109 -15.14 26.10 0.42
N GLY A 110 -15.80 25.01 0.84
CA GLY A 110 -17.09 24.57 0.28
C GLY A 110 -17.03 24.13 -1.19
N ASP A 111 -15.83 23.98 -1.76
CA ASP A 111 -15.65 23.54 -3.14
C ASP A 111 -15.96 22.05 -3.22
N SER A 112 -17.07 21.68 -3.87
CA SER A 112 -17.51 20.28 -4.00
C SER A 112 -16.50 19.41 -4.75
N ARG A 113 -15.58 19.98 -5.54
CA ARG A 113 -14.51 19.22 -6.17
C ARG A 113 -13.51 18.67 -5.17
N ARG A 114 -13.38 19.30 -3.99
CA ARG A 114 -12.49 18.89 -2.90
C ARG A 114 -13.29 17.99 -1.95
N ASN A 115 -13.54 16.75 -2.37
CA ASN A 115 -14.38 15.77 -1.68
C ASN A 115 -13.60 14.54 -1.15
N VAL A 116 -12.27 14.62 -1.16
CA VAL A 116 -11.40 13.56 -0.66
C VAL A 116 -10.48 14.13 0.42
N ILE A 117 -10.53 13.58 1.64
CA ILE A 117 -9.51 13.83 2.68
C ILE A 117 -8.39 12.80 2.46
N VAL A 118 -7.19 13.27 2.12
CA VAL A 118 -6.07 12.40 1.76
C VAL A 118 -5.54 11.65 2.99
N TRP A 119 -4.99 10.45 2.81
CA TRP A 119 -4.43 9.62 3.88
C TRP A 119 -3.51 10.41 4.83
N MET A 120 -2.61 11.24 4.30
CA MET A 120 -1.61 12.03 5.04
C MET A 120 -2.15 13.33 5.68
N ASP A 121 -3.46 13.55 5.63
CA ASP A 121 -4.11 14.70 6.27
C ASP A 121 -4.11 14.54 7.80
N HIS A 122 -3.66 15.57 8.52
CA HIS A 122 -3.55 15.57 9.99
C HIS A 122 -4.51 16.55 10.67
N ARG A 123 -5.58 16.99 9.99
CA ARG A 123 -6.59 17.91 10.58
C ARG A 123 -7.27 17.32 11.82
N ALA A 124 -7.32 15.99 11.93
CA ALA A 124 -8.07 15.25 12.93
C ALA A 124 -7.24 14.82 14.16
N ILE A 125 -6.12 15.49 14.47
CA ILE A 125 -5.28 15.17 15.64
C ILE A 125 -6.09 15.21 16.95
N GLU A 126 -6.86 16.28 17.17
CA GLU A 126 -7.64 16.45 18.42
C GLU A 126 -8.73 15.38 18.57
N GLN A 127 -9.34 14.94 17.46
CA GLN A 127 -10.32 13.86 17.42
C GLN A 127 -9.66 12.52 17.74
N ALA A 128 -8.48 12.24 17.16
CA ALA A 128 -7.73 11.03 17.44
C ALA A 128 -7.32 10.95 18.92
N GLU A 129 -6.83 12.04 19.51
CA GLU A 129 -6.48 12.11 20.94
C GLU A 129 -7.70 11.84 21.84
N ARG A 130 -8.88 12.38 21.49
CA ARG A 130 -10.13 12.11 22.22
C ARG A 130 -10.58 10.66 22.09
N ILE A 131 -10.57 10.09 20.90
CA ILE A 131 -10.89 8.67 20.69
C ILE A 131 -9.94 7.78 21.50
N ASN A 132 -8.63 8.07 21.46
CA ASN A 132 -7.63 7.31 22.21
C ASN A 132 -7.81 7.40 23.73
N SER A 133 -8.47 8.45 24.23
CA SER A 133 -8.77 8.59 25.67
C SER A 133 -9.87 7.65 26.17
N SER A 134 -10.72 7.11 25.27
CA SER A 134 -11.80 6.18 25.63
C SER A 134 -11.28 4.82 26.10
N LYS A 135 -10.09 4.42 25.62
CA LYS A 135 -9.48 3.11 25.88
C LYS A 135 -10.40 1.93 25.49
N SER A 136 -11.23 2.13 24.46
CA SER A 136 -12.07 1.06 23.92
C SER A 136 -11.21 -0.16 23.52
N PRO A 137 -11.67 -1.41 23.77
CA PRO A 137 -10.96 -2.62 23.39
C PRO A 137 -10.62 -2.70 21.89
N ILE A 138 -11.39 -2.01 21.03
CA ILE A 138 -11.15 -2.00 19.59
C ILE A 138 -9.81 -1.35 19.23
N LEU A 139 -9.31 -0.45 20.07
CA LEU A 139 -8.04 0.23 19.88
C LEU A 139 -6.85 -0.72 19.98
N GLU A 140 -7.01 -1.88 20.63
CA GLU A 140 -5.95 -2.92 20.69
C GLU A 140 -5.54 -3.38 19.29
N TYR A 141 -6.47 -3.43 18.33
CA TYR A 141 -6.19 -3.78 16.93
C TYR A 141 -5.46 -2.67 16.16
N CYS A 142 -5.49 -1.44 16.67
CA CYS A 142 -4.76 -0.29 16.12
C CYS A 142 -3.39 -0.10 16.78
N GLY A 143 -2.86 -1.10 17.49
CA GLY A 143 -1.63 -0.94 18.27
C GLY A 143 -1.82 -0.05 19.51
N ALA A 144 -3.00 -0.11 20.11
CA ALA A 144 -3.49 0.65 21.27
C ALA A 144 -3.87 2.12 21.03
N ALA A 145 -3.71 2.65 19.81
CA ALA A 145 -4.14 4.01 19.47
C ALA A 145 -4.51 4.16 17.99
N VAL A 146 -5.60 4.86 17.67
CA VAL A 146 -5.89 5.30 16.31
C VAL A 146 -4.97 6.46 15.91
N SER A 147 -4.54 6.44 14.65
CA SER A 147 -3.83 7.54 14.00
C SER A 147 -4.82 8.61 13.52
N PRO A 148 -4.49 9.91 13.50
CA PRO A 148 -5.30 10.94 12.82
C PRO A 148 -5.50 10.66 11.32
N GLU A 149 -4.67 9.79 10.73
CA GLU A 149 -4.78 9.36 9.34
C GLU A 149 -5.86 8.29 9.11
N MET A 150 -6.38 7.66 10.16
CA MET A 150 -7.49 6.69 10.07
C MET A 150 -8.85 7.40 9.93
N GLU A 151 -9.88 6.65 9.52
CA GLU A 151 -11.15 7.25 9.11
C GLU A 151 -12.04 7.74 10.25
N PRO A 152 -12.17 7.07 11.42
CA PRO A 152 -13.02 7.57 12.50
C PRO A 152 -12.64 8.98 12.99
N PRO A 153 -11.35 9.32 13.24
CA PRO A 153 -10.97 10.70 13.54
C PRO A 153 -11.36 11.70 12.45
N LYS A 154 -11.17 11.37 11.17
CA LYS A 154 -11.54 12.24 10.03
C LYS A 154 -13.05 12.47 9.95
N LEU A 155 -13.84 11.41 10.12
CA LEU A 155 -15.30 11.49 10.15
C LEU A 155 -15.79 12.37 11.31
N LEU A 156 -15.24 12.17 12.51
CA LEU A 156 -15.57 12.99 13.67
C LEU A 156 -15.20 14.46 13.43
N TRP A 157 -14.06 14.72 12.80
CA TRP A 157 -13.65 16.07 12.44
C TRP A 157 -14.65 16.72 11.48
N VAL A 158 -15.07 16.02 10.41
CA VAL A 158 -16.06 16.56 9.46
C VAL A 158 -17.39 16.81 10.16
N LYS A 159 -17.86 15.90 11.00
CA LYS A 159 -19.12 16.06 11.74
C LYS A 159 -19.13 17.33 12.59
N GLU A 160 -18.02 17.62 13.26
CA GLU A 160 -17.89 18.77 14.15
C GLU A 160 -17.70 20.09 13.39
N ASN A 161 -16.97 20.06 12.26
CA ASN A 161 -16.48 21.27 11.59
C ASN A 161 -17.27 21.63 10.32
N LEU A 162 -17.87 20.64 9.64
CA LEU A 162 -18.53 20.77 8.34
C LEU A 162 -19.94 20.15 8.38
N GLN A 163 -20.80 20.66 9.27
CA GLN A 163 -22.14 20.10 9.53
C GLN A 163 -23.04 20.05 8.28
N GLU A 164 -22.95 21.05 7.40
CA GLU A 164 -23.70 21.06 6.13
C GLU A 164 -23.27 19.87 5.24
N SER A 165 -21.97 19.70 5.03
CA SER A 165 -21.41 18.54 4.31
C SER A 165 -21.83 17.23 4.96
N TRP A 166 -21.70 17.10 6.29
CA TRP A 166 -22.08 15.90 7.03
C TRP A 166 -23.54 15.49 6.76
N SER A 167 -24.45 16.46 6.70
CA SER A 167 -25.87 16.23 6.42
C SER A 167 -26.13 15.78 4.97
N MET A 168 -25.33 16.27 4.01
CA MET A 168 -25.47 15.93 2.59
C MET A 168 -24.84 14.58 2.22
N VAL A 169 -23.82 14.14 2.95
CA VAL A 169 -23.14 12.88 2.64
C VAL A 169 -24.06 11.69 2.84
N PHE A 170 -24.21 10.91 1.77
CA PHE A 170 -24.93 9.65 1.75
C PHE A 170 -23.99 8.45 1.85
N ARG A 171 -22.74 8.57 1.37
CA ARG A 171 -21.70 7.54 1.53
C ARG A 171 -20.35 8.12 1.86
N TRP A 172 -19.74 7.51 2.86
CA TRP A 172 -18.34 7.61 3.20
C TRP A 172 -17.66 6.33 2.72
N MET A 173 -16.57 6.47 1.97
CA MET A 173 -15.86 5.32 1.39
C MET A 173 -14.36 5.55 1.51
N ASP A 174 -13.62 4.48 1.73
CA ASP A 174 -12.20 4.47 1.43
C ASP A 174 -12.02 4.62 -0.10
N LEU A 175 -10.96 5.28 -0.54
CA LEU A 175 -10.74 5.62 -1.95
C LEU A 175 -10.71 4.36 -2.84
N SER A 176 -10.14 3.26 -2.36
CA SER A 176 -10.10 2.02 -3.15
C SER A 176 -11.51 1.43 -3.33
N ASP A 177 -12.38 1.54 -2.31
CA ASP A 177 -13.77 1.11 -2.37
C ASP A 177 -14.61 2.01 -3.28
N TRP A 178 -14.37 3.33 -3.23
CA TRP A 178 -15.01 4.29 -4.13
C TRP A 178 -14.67 4.00 -5.60
N LEU A 179 -13.43 3.62 -5.91
CA LEU A 179 -13.03 3.24 -7.28
C LEU A 179 -13.80 2.00 -7.76
N SER A 180 -13.89 0.97 -6.94
CA SER A 180 -14.67 -0.23 -7.29
C SER A 180 -16.16 0.06 -7.41
N TYR A 181 -16.72 0.89 -6.52
CA TYR A 181 -18.11 1.35 -6.61
C TYR A 181 -18.35 2.16 -7.88
N ARG A 182 -17.48 3.11 -8.22
CA ARG A 182 -17.58 3.94 -9.44
C ARG A 182 -17.49 3.12 -10.72
N ALA A 183 -16.79 1.99 -10.67
CA ALA A 183 -16.68 1.04 -11.77
C ALA A 183 -17.92 0.15 -11.92
N THR A 184 -18.52 -0.31 -10.82
CA THR A 184 -19.49 -1.43 -10.81
C THR A 184 -20.91 -1.05 -10.39
N GLY A 185 -21.08 0.04 -9.65
CA GLY A 185 -22.31 0.39 -8.95
C GLY A 185 -22.59 -0.46 -7.70
N ASP A 186 -21.70 -1.41 -7.36
CA ASP A 186 -21.82 -2.27 -6.18
C ASP A 186 -21.24 -1.57 -4.94
N ASP A 187 -22.06 -1.44 -3.90
CA ASP A 187 -21.76 -0.72 -2.66
C ASP A 187 -21.06 -1.60 -1.60
N THR A 188 -20.56 -2.78 -1.99
CA THR A 188 -19.77 -3.66 -1.13
C THR A 188 -18.39 -3.05 -0.85
N ARG A 189 -17.97 -3.08 0.43
CA ARG A 189 -16.67 -2.60 0.90
C ARG A 189 -15.63 -3.70 0.92
N SER A 190 -14.36 -3.31 0.84
CA SER A 190 -13.26 -4.23 1.09
C SER A 190 -13.10 -4.54 2.56
N LEU A 191 -12.88 -5.82 2.88
CA LEU A 191 -12.45 -6.24 4.20
C LEU A 191 -11.09 -5.62 4.57
N CYS A 192 -10.24 -5.31 3.58
CA CYS A 192 -8.96 -4.65 3.82
C CYS A 192 -9.13 -3.24 4.38
N THR A 193 -9.89 -2.40 3.68
CA THR A 193 -10.09 -0.98 4.06
C THR A 193 -10.77 -0.90 5.42
N THR A 194 -11.91 -1.59 5.56
CA THR A 194 -12.74 -1.55 6.76
C THR A 194 -11.99 -2.04 8.00
N VAL A 195 -11.29 -3.17 7.93
CA VAL A 195 -10.57 -3.70 9.09
C VAL A 195 -9.37 -2.83 9.46
N CYS A 196 -8.60 -2.36 8.46
CA CYS A 196 -7.36 -1.66 8.73
C CYS A 196 -7.54 -0.18 9.13
N LYS A 197 -8.63 0.46 8.70
CA LYS A 197 -8.79 1.93 8.80
C LYS A 197 -10.14 2.40 9.36
N TRP A 198 -11.13 1.51 9.47
CA TRP A 198 -12.49 1.83 9.96
C TRP A 198 -12.87 1.05 11.23
N THR A 199 -11.88 0.43 11.89
CA THR A 199 -12.10 -0.36 13.12
C THR A 199 -13.12 -1.49 12.97
N TYR A 200 -13.31 -2.05 11.77
CA TYR A 200 -14.19 -3.19 11.55
C TYR A 200 -13.53 -4.49 12.05
N LEU A 201 -14.28 -5.31 12.79
CA LEU A 201 -13.81 -6.58 13.33
C LEU A 201 -14.03 -7.72 12.32
N GLY A 202 -13.12 -7.83 11.35
CA GLY A 202 -13.25 -8.82 10.26
C GLY A 202 -13.35 -10.29 10.68
N HIS A 203 -12.90 -10.62 11.89
CA HIS A 203 -13.01 -11.97 12.44
C HIS A 203 -14.44 -12.36 12.87
N ALA A 204 -15.38 -11.41 12.92
CA ALA A 204 -16.81 -11.71 13.08
C ALA A 204 -17.30 -12.69 12.00
N HIS A 205 -16.78 -12.57 10.77
CA HIS A 205 -17.10 -13.49 9.68
C HIS A 205 -16.65 -14.94 9.94
N MET A 206 -15.69 -15.20 10.84
CA MET A 206 -15.23 -16.58 11.13
C MET A 206 -16.36 -17.48 11.63
N GLN A 207 -17.30 -16.92 12.40
CA GLN A 207 -18.42 -17.67 12.97
C GLN A 207 -19.43 -18.10 11.90
N HIS A 208 -19.47 -17.37 10.78
CA HIS A 208 -20.39 -17.59 9.67
C HIS A 208 -19.82 -18.46 8.54
N VAL A 209 -18.50 -18.78 8.54
CA VAL A 209 -17.87 -19.63 7.49
C VAL A 209 -18.48 -21.04 7.40
N ASN A 210 -19.06 -21.55 8.49
CA ASN A 210 -19.69 -22.88 8.51
C ASN A 210 -21.12 -22.90 7.96
N ASP A 211 -21.76 -21.74 7.81
CA ASP A 211 -23.07 -21.64 7.17
C ASP A 211 -22.86 -21.62 5.65
N LYS A 212 -22.94 -22.81 5.04
CA LYS A 212 -22.83 -23.01 3.58
C LYS A 212 -23.83 -22.17 2.75
N GLU A 213 -24.76 -21.48 3.40
CA GLU A 213 -25.75 -20.61 2.79
C GLU A 213 -25.46 -19.11 2.93
N SER A 214 -24.57 -18.64 3.82
CA SER A 214 -24.26 -17.20 3.93
C SER A 214 -23.23 -16.76 2.87
N ARG A 215 -23.64 -16.78 1.60
CA ARG A 215 -22.99 -15.98 0.55
C ARG A 215 -23.26 -14.49 0.70
N ASP A 216 -24.17 -14.13 1.59
CA ASP A 216 -24.51 -12.76 1.89
C ASP A 216 -23.33 -12.17 2.66
N MET A 217 -22.54 -11.36 1.96
CA MET A 217 -21.39 -10.60 2.46
C MET A 217 -21.84 -9.50 3.45
N GLU A 218 -22.87 -9.75 4.24
CA GLU A 218 -23.46 -8.82 5.18
C GLU A 218 -22.44 -8.42 6.24
N ALA A 219 -22.34 -7.12 6.48
CA ALA A 219 -21.44 -6.56 7.47
C ALA A 219 -21.90 -6.98 8.88
N CYS A 220 -21.02 -7.66 9.61
CA CYS A 220 -21.28 -8.16 10.97
C CYS A 220 -20.17 -7.80 11.98
N GLY A 221 -19.15 -7.07 11.55
CA GLY A 221 -17.99 -6.68 12.36
C GLY A 221 -17.98 -5.22 12.82
N TRP A 222 -19.04 -4.44 12.59
CA TRP A 222 -19.15 -3.09 13.15
C TRP A 222 -19.43 -3.18 14.65
N ASP A 223 -18.70 -2.39 15.45
CA ASP A 223 -18.88 -2.29 16.91
C ASP A 223 -19.72 -1.05 17.22
N ASP A 224 -21.04 -1.24 17.31
CA ASP A 224 -22.00 -0.15 17.48
C ASP A 224 -21.74 0.66 18.76
N ASP A 225 -21.38 -0.01 19.86
CA ASP A 225 -21.06 0.65 21.13
C ASP A 225 -19.87 1.60 20.97
N PHE A 226 -18.82 1.19 20.23
CA PHE A 226 -17.68 2.05 19.94
C PHE A 226 -18.07 3.27 19.09
N TRP A 227 -18.85 3.08 18.03
CA TRP A 227 -19.26 4.19 17.15
C TRP A 227 -20.19 5.18 17.88
N GLU A 228 -21.06 4.71 18.77
CA GLU A 228 -21.83 5.59 19.67
C GLU A 228 -20.92 6.34 20.65
N GLU A 229 -19.98 5.65 21.30
CA GLU A 229 -19.07 6.22 22.30
C GLU A 229 -18.23 7.39 21.74
N ILE A 230 -17.72 7.25 20.51
CA ILE A 230 -16.91 8.30 19.87
C ILE A 230 -17.74 9.43 19.25
N GLY A 231 -19.06 9.40 19.41
CA GLY A 231 -19.97 10.43 18.91
C GLY A 231 -20.31 10.31 17.42
N LEU A 232 -20.19 9.12 16.83
CA LEU A 232 -20.51 8.81 15.43
C LEU A 232 -21.67 7.82 15.28
N GLY A 233 -22.54 7.70 16.29
CA GLY A 233 -23.66 6.74 16.30
C GLY A 233 -24.71 6.96 15.19
N ASP A 234 -24.76 8.14 14.58
CA ASP A 234 -25.61 8.41 13.40
C ASP A 234 -25.17 7.64 12.15
N LEU A 235 -23.95 7.08 12.12
CA LEU A 235 -23.49 6.20 11.06
C LEU A 235 -23.99 4.75 11.23
N ILE A 236 -24.50 4.38 12.40
CA ILE A 236 -25.12 3.06 12.67
C ILE A 236 -26.54 3.03 12.11
N GLU A 237 -27.22 4.19 12.11
CA GLU A 237 -28.59 4.32 11.62
C GLU A 237 -28.75 3.78 10.19
N GLY A 238 -29.85 3.05 9.98
CA GLY A 238 -30.10 2.38 8.70
C GLY A 238 -29.11 1.25 8.42
N HIS A 239 -28.63 0.53 9.43
CA HIS A 239 -27.72 -0.61 9.29
C HIS A 239 -26.43 -0.20 8.57
N HIS A 240 -25.71 0.80 9.08
CA HIS A 240 -24.40 1.18 8.56
C HIS A 240 -24.40 1.61 7.08
N ALA A 241 -25.54 2.07 6.54
CA ALA A 241 -25.70 2.34 5.11
C ALA A 241 -24.67 3.31 4.54
N LYS A 242 -24.27 4.31 5.35
CA LYS A 242 -23.32 5.33 4.93
C LYS A 242 -21.88 4.82 4.87
N ILE A 243 -21.52 3.77 5.62
CA ILE A 243 -20.14 3.30 5.76
C ILE A 243 -19.92 1.90 5.18
N GLY A 244 -20.96 1.08 5.04
CA GLY A 244 -20.94 -0.20 4.36
C GLY A 244 -21.80 -1.28 5.01
N ARG A 245 -22.86 -1.70 4.30
CA ARG A 245 -23.73 -2.84 4.67
C ARG A 245 -23.18 -4.20 4.26
N SER A 246 -22.27 -4.21 3.31
CA SER A 246 -21.68 -5.41 2.73
C SER A 246 -20.17 -5.27 2.75
N VAL A 247 -19.46 -6.29 3.21
CA VAL A 247 -18.00 -6.33 3.31
C VAL A 247 -17.50 -7.66 2.76
N ALA A 248 -16.57 -7.60 1.82
CA ALA A 248 -16.11 -8.77 1.08
C ALA A 248 -14.59 -9.00 1.15
N PHE A 249 -14.19 -10.26 1.03
CA PHE A 249 -12.79 -10.66 0.90
C PHE A 249 -12.14 -10.03 -0.34
N PRO A 250 -10.81 -9.75 -0.28
CA PRO A 250 -10.07 -9.23 -1.43
C PRO A 250 -10.26 -10.10 -2.69
N GLY A 251 -10.56 -9.45 -3.81
CA GLY A 251 -10.78 -10.13 -5.10
C GLY A 251 -12.16 -10.75 -5.30
N HIS A 252 -13.08 -10.64 -4.33
CA HIS A 252 -14.47 -11.06 -4.52
C HIS A 252 -15.11 -10.29 -5.70
N PRO A 253 -15.81 -10.96 -6.64
CA PRO A 253 -16.40 -10.30 -7.79
C PRO A 253 -17.57 -9.39 -7.39
N LEU A 254 -17.54 -8.15 -7.86
CA LEU A 254 -18.52 -7.12 -7.55
C LEU A 254 -19.59 -6.97 -8.64
N GLY A 255 -20.84 -6.93 -8.22
CA GLY A 255 -22.02 -6.76 -9.07
C GLY A 255 -22.00 -7.67 -10.30
N SER A 256 -22.35 -7.08 -11.45
CA SER A 256 -22.22 -7.72 -12.77
C SER A 256 -20.91 -7.33 -13.47
N GLY A 257 -19.88 -6.89 -12.72
CA GLY A 257 -18.65 -6.32 -13.25
C GLY A 257 -18.80 -4.86 -13.71
N LEU A 258 -17.97 -4.47 -14.67
CA LEU A 258 -17.87 -3.09 -15.14
C LEU A 258 -19.17 -2.58 -15.76
N THR A 259 -19.69 -1.45 -15.26
CA THR A 259 -20.91 -0.84 -15.81
C THR A 259 -20.70 -0.35 -17.25
N PRO A 260 -21.77 -0.22 -18.07
CA PRO A 260 -21.64 0.35 -19.41
C PRO A 260 -21.02 1.75 -19.43
N THR A 261 -21.34 2.58 -18.43
CA THR A 261 -20.79 3.94 -18.28
C THR A 261 -19.29 3.88 -18.00
N ALA A 262 -18.87 3.14 -16.97
CA ALA A 262 -17.45 3.01 -16.62
C ALA A 262 -16.64 2.36 -17.75
N ALA A 263 -17.18 1.34 -18.42
CA ALA A 263 -16.54 0.70 -19.57
C ALA A 263 -16.27 1.68 -20.71
N LYS A 264 -17.25 2.53 -21.05
CA LYS A 264 -17.08 3.59 -22.06
C LYS A 264 -16.01 4.60 -21.64
N GLU A 265 -16.00 5.02 -20.39
CA GLU A 265 -15.04 6.00 -19.86
C GLU A 265 -13.61 5.44 -19.84
N LEU A 266 -13.42 4.18 -19.45
CA LEU A 266 -12.13 3.48 -19.40
C LEU A 266 -11.66 3.00 -20.78
N GLY A 267 -12.54 2.91 -21.78
CA GLY A 267 -12.22 2.34 -23.09
C GLY A 267 -12.18 0.81 -23.09
N LEU A 268 -12.99 0.18 -22.23
CA LEU A 268 -13.08 -1.26 -22.02
C LEU A 268 -14.47 -1.82 -22.40
N VAL A 269 -14.68 -3.12 -22.18
CA VAL A 269 -15.96 -3.80 -22.45
C VAL A 269 -16.81 -3.86 -21.17
N PRO A 270 -18.13 -3.60 -21.23
CA PRO A 270 -19.02 -3.79 -20.10
C PRO A 270 -19.03 -5.25 -19.61
N GLY A 271 -19.22 -5.43 -18.31
CA GLY A 271 -19.30 -6.77 -17.69
C GLY A 271 -17.95 -7.42 -17.38
N ILE A 272 -16.82 -6.76 -17.63
CA ILE A 272 -15.52 -7.24 -17.15
C ILE A 272 -15.58 -7.39 -15.62
N PRO A 273 -15.30 -8.59 -15.06
CA PRO A 273 -15.24 -8.81 -13.62
C PRO A 273 -14.32 -7.80 -12.92
N VAL A 274 -14.83 -7.21 -11.84
CA VAL A 274 -14.07 -6.30 -10.97
C VAL A 274 -13.97 -6.94 -9.59
N GLY A 275 -12.75 -7.10 -9.09
CA GLY A 275 -12.51 -7.62 -7.75
C GLY A 275 -12.67 -6.54 -6.67
N THR A 276 -13.14 -6.94 -5.49
CA THR A 276 -13.12 -6.10 -4.28
C THR A 276 -11.69 -5.61 -4.01
N SER A 277 -11.58 -4.33 -3.66
CA SER A 277 -10.34 -3.54 -3.68
C SER A 277 -9.37 -3.86 -2.54
N LEU A 278 -8.17 -3.27 -2.57
CA LEU A 278 -7.21 -3.27 -1.47
C LEU A 278 -6.62 -1.87 -1.24
N ILE A 279 -6.11 -1.60 -0.05
CA ILE A 279 -5.19 -0.49 0.17
C ILE A 279 -3.89 -0.75 -0.63
N ASP A 280 -3.27 0.29 -1.18
CA ASP A 280 -2.06 0.23 -2.03
C ASP A 280 -0.93 -0.62 -1.43
N ALA A 281 -0.57 -0.42 -0.17
CA ALA A 281 0.45 -1.22 0.51
C ALA A 281 0.06 -2.70 0.53
N HIS A 282 -1.22 -3.01 0.79
CA HIS A 282 -1.72 -4.38 0.89
C HIS A 282 -1.75 -5.06 -0.48
N ALA A 283 -2.09 -4.32 -1.54
CA ALA A 283 -1.93 -4.78 -2.91
C ALA A 283 -0.46 -5.05 -3.24
N GLY A 284 0.47 -4.19 -2.80
CA GLY A 284 1.91 -4.45 -2.86
C GLY A 284 2.30 -5.76 -2.18
N GLY A 285 1.73 -6.06 -1.02
CA GLY A 285 1.88 -7.33 -0.30
C GLY A 285 1.40 -8.53 -1.11
N VAL A 286 0.17 -8.47 -1.63
CA VAL A 286 -0.41 -9.52 -2.49
C VAL A 286 0.45 -9.75 -3.73
N GLY A 287 0.96 -8.69 -4.35
CA GLY A 287 1.80 -8.77 -5.55
C GLY A 287 3.22 -9.30 -5.32
N VAL A 288 3.63 -9.61 -4.08
CA VAL A 288 4.99 -10.09 -3.80
C VAL A 288 5.11 -11.23 -2.81
N ILE A 289 4.18 -11.44 -1.87
CA ILE A 289 4.39 -12.35 -0.73
C ILE A 289 4.63 -13.82 -1.12
N GLU A 290 4.22 -14.21 -2.33
CA GLU A 290 4.46 -15.53 -2.94
C GLU A 290 5.57 -15.52 -4.02
N SER A 291 6.31 -14.42 -4.17
CA SER A 291 7.48 -14.32 -5.06
C SER A 291 8.70 -15.05 -4.46
N VAL A 292 8.61 -16.36 -4.31
CA VAL A 292 9.70 -17.21 -3.78
C VAL A 292 10.44 -17.97 -4.89
N PRO A 293 11.72 -18.34 -4.67
CA PRO A 293 12.46 -19.18 -5.62
C PRO A 293 11.75 -20.52 -5.87
N GLN A 294 11.89 -21.07 -7.08
CA GLN A 294 11.22 -22.32 -7.46
C GLN A 294 11.58 -23.51 -6.54
N SER A 295 12.79 -23.51 -5.97
CA SER A 295 13.23 -24.52 -5.00
C SER A 295 12.42 -24.51 -3.71
N GLU A 296 11.91 -23.34 -3.30
CA GLU A 296 11.06 -23.17 -2.12
C GLU A 296 9.57 -23.24 -2.46
N ALA A 297 9.18 -22.94 -3.71
CA ALA A 297 7.81 -23.04 -4.19
C ALA A 297 7.29 -24.50 -4.27
N ALA A 298 8.21 -25.48 -4.34
CA ALA A 298 7.89 -26.91 -4.36
C ALA A 298 7.49 -27.44 -2.98
N ASP A 299 7.75 -26.70 -1.90
CA ASP A 299 7.35 -27.10 -0.56
C ASP A 299 5.86 -26.78 -0.35
N HIS A 300 5.06 -27.80 -0.08
CA HIS A 300 3.61 -27.67 0.14
C HIS A 300 3.27 -27.09 1.53
N ASP A 301 4.25 -26.53 2.24
CA ASP A 301 4.06 -25.97 3.56
C ASP A 301 3.19 -24.71 3.49
N LYS A 302 1.93 -24.86 3.91
CA LYS A 302 0.97 -23.76 4.01
C LYS A 302 1.39 -22.71 5.04
N GLU A 303 2.29 -23.03 5.96
CA GLU A 303 2.81 -22.09 6.96
C GLU A 303 4.03 -21.31 6.47
N ALA A 304 4.64 -21.67 5.34
CA ALA A 304 5.82 -20.99 4.82
C ALA A 304 5.60 -19.50 4.57
N ILE A 305 4.37 -19.09 4.22
CA ILE A 305 3.99 -17.68 4.06
C ILE A 305 4.10 -16.88 5.37
N CYS A 306 3.95 -17.53 6.53
CA CYS A 306 4.05 -16.90 7.85
C CYS A 306 5.50 -16.57 8.27
N ASN A 307 6.49 -17.14 7.58
CA ASN A 307 7.91 -16.86 7.83
C ASN A 307 8.42 -15.68 7.00
N ARG A 308 7.53 -15.01 6.27
CA ARG A 308 7.84 -13.94 5.32
C ARG A 308 7.33 -12.60 5.84
N MET A 309 8.13 -11.56 5.66
CA MET A 309 7.69 -10.17 5.83
C MET A 309 7.87 -9.39 4.55
N VAL A 310 6.82 -8.68 4.12
CA VAL A 310 6.88 -7.79 2.96
C VAL A 310 7.23 -6.37 3.40
N LEU A 311 8.23 -5.78 2.76
CA LEU A 311 8.60 -4.38 2.83
C LEU A 311 8.06 -3.65 1.59
N VAL A 312 7.03 -2.83 1.78
CA VAL A 312 6.52 -1.95 0.71
C VAL A 312 7.17 -0.59 0.86
N CYS A 313 8.23 -0.35 0.09
CA CYS A 313 9.13 0.78 0.27
C CYS A 313 8.78 1.98 -0.65
N GLY A 314 8.52 3.13 -0.05
CA GLY A 314 8.26 4.39 -0.73
C GLY A 314 8.76 5.59 0.07
N THR A 315 7.96 6.66 0.13
CA THR A 315 8.21 7.80 1.02
C THR A 315 8.27 7.36 2.49
N SER A 316 7.39 6.44 2.87
CA SER A 316 7.39 5.63 4.09
C SER A 316 7.59 4.15 3.73
N THR A 317 7.68 3.27 4.73
CA THR A 317 7.73 1.81 4.47
C THR A 317 6.77 1.08 5.38
N CYS A 318 5.94 0.22 4.78
CA CYS A 318 5.04 -0.69 5.50
C CYS A 318 5.67 -2.09 5.60
N HIS A 319 5.56 -2.69 6.78
CA HIS A 319 6.10 -4.00 7.11
C HIS A 319 4.94 -4.95 7.38
N MET A 320 4.65 -5.85 6.43
CA MET A 320 3.49 -6.73 6.52
C MET A 320 3.89 -8.18 6.71
N ALA A 321 3.37 -8.82 7.75
CA ALA A 321 3.53 -10.24 8.00
C ALA A 321 2.16 -10.87 8.29
N VAL A 322 2.00 -12.15 7.97
CA VAL A 322 0.75 -12.88 8.18
C VAL A 322 0.96 -14.03 9.16
N SER A 323 -0.08 -14.38 9.91
CA SER A 323 -0.05 -15.50 10.86
C SER A 323 -1.40 -16.22 10.91
N ARG A 324 -1.40 -17.49 11.28
CA ARG A 324 -2.63 -18.27 11.51
C ARG A 324 -3.28 -17.96 12.86
N SER A 325 -2.46 -17.55 13.82
CA SER A 325 -2.89 -17.19 15.18
C SER A 325 -3.11 -15.70 15.31
N LYS A 326 -3.97 -15.30 16.24
CA LYS A 326 -4.17 -13.89 16.58
C LYS A 326 -2.99 -13.40 17.43
N LEU A 327 -2.13 -12.54 16.87
CA LEU A 327 -0.94 -12.00 17.55
C LEU A 327 -1.10 -10.50 17.81
N PHE A 328 -1.26 -10.11 19.07
CA PHE A 328 -1.20 -8.71 19.49
C PHE A 328 0.25 -8.32 19.79
N ILE A 329 0.72 -7.26 19.13
CA ILE A 329 2.11 -6.83 19.18
C ILE A 329 2.12 -5.34 19.53
N PRO A 330 2.61 -4.95 20.73
CA PRO A 330 2.63 -3.56 21.14
C PRO A 330 3.33 -2.67 20.12
N GLY A 331 2.71 -1.53 19.76
CA GLY A 331 3.25 -0.55 18.81
C GLY A 331 3.26 -1.01 17.34
N VAL A 332 2.53 -2.07 17.00
CA VAL A 332 2.35 -2.55 15.64
C VAL A 332 0.85 -2.72 15.38
N TRP A 333 0.37 -2.33 14.20
CA TRP A 333 -1.05 -2.45 13.87
C TRP A 333 -1.44 -3.90 13.56
N GLY A 334 -2.72 -4.21 13.76
CA GLY A 334 -3.26 -5.56 13.72
C GLY A 334 -3.39 -6.17 15.12
N PRO A 335 -3.79 -7.45 15.21
CA PRO A 335 -3.92 -8.40 14.11
C PRO A 335 -5.24 -8.21 13.32
N PHE A 336 -5.13 -8.00 12.00
CA PHE A 336 -6.27 -7.78 11.12
C PHE A 336 -6.65 -9.05 10.36
N TRP A 337 -7.80 -9.65 10.68
CA TRP A 337 -8.22 -10.90 10.04
C TRP A 337 -8.58 -10.69 8.56
N SER A 338 -7.98 -11.50 7.70
CA SER A 338 -8.23 -11.57 6.25
C SER A 338 -8.10 -10.24 5.50
N ALA A 339 -7.39 -9.26 6.07
CA ALA A 339 -7.25 -7.93 5.50
C ALA A 339 -6.31 -7.87 4.28
N MET A 340 -5.45 -8.88 4.07
CA MET A 340 -4.57 -8.98 2.90
C MET A 340 -4.62 -10.37 2.27
N VAL A 341 -4.30 -11.41 3.06
CA VAL A 341 -4.42 -12.81 2.63
C VAL A 341 -5.62 -13.43 3.35
N PRO A 342 -6.63 -13.95 2.63
CA PRO A 342 -7.78 -14.61 3.23
C PRO A 342 -7.37 -15.72 4.20
N GLU A 343 -8.05 -15.79 5.35
CA GLU A 343 -7.81 -16.77 6.43
C GLU A 343 -6.49 -16.62 7.19
N TYR A 344 -5.86 -15.46 7.12
CA TYR A 344 -4.71 -15.10 7.95
C TYR A 344 -4.96 -13.81 8.72
N TRP A 345 -4.31 -13.68 9.88
CA TRP A 345 -4.18 -12.43 10.61
C TRP A 345 -2.99 -11.65 10.08
N LEU A 346 -3.24 -10.42 9.63
CA LEU A 346 -2.21 -9.48 9.18
C LEU A 346 -1.68 -8.65 10.35
N THR A 347 -0.37 -8.56 10.44
CA THR A 347 0.38 -7.61 11.25
C THR A 347 0.95 -6.53 10.33
N GLU A 348 0.73 -5.26 10.64
CA GLU A 348 1.15 -4.10 9.83
C GLU A 348 2.03 -3.14 10.66
N GLY A 349 3.34 -3.33 10.59
CA GLY A 349 4.32 -2.37 11.08
C GLY A 349 4.59 -1.26 10.07
N GLY A 350 5.32 -0.23 10.48
CA GLY A 350 5.82 0.74 9.52
C GLY A 350 6.86 1.71 10.07
N GLN A 351 7.56 2.34 9.14
CA GLN A 351 8.45 3.48 9.37
C GLN A 351 7.87 4.69 8.61
N SER A 352 7.52 5.74 9.35
CA SER A 352 6.79 6.90 8.81
C SER A 352 7.59 7.70 7.77
N ALA A 353 8.92 7.68 7.83
CA ALA A 353 9.79 8.32 6.87
C ALA A 353 10.97 7.39 6.54
N THR A 354 11.06 6.96 5.28
CA THR A 354 12.20 6.19 4.76
C THR A 354 12.75 6.88 3.53
N GLY A 355 12.04 6.84 2.40
CA GLY A 355 12.42 7.59 1.20
C GLY A 355 12.41 9.09 1.46
N ALA A 356 11.38 9.58 2.15
CA ALA A 356 11.30 10.99 2.53
C ALA A 356 12.44 11.41 3.48
N LEU A 357 12.94 10.51 4.32
CA LEU A 357 14.10 10.79 5.18
C LEU A 357 15.39 10.86 4.36
N LEU A 358 15.58 9.96 3.39
CA LEU A 358 16.74 10.02 2.49
C LEU A 358 16.73 11.30 1.66
N ASP A 359 15.57 11.65 1.09
CA ASP A 359 15.39 12.91 0.35
C ASP A 359 15.68 14.10 1.27
N HIS A 360 15.16 14.12 2.50
CA HIS A 360 15.41 15.19 3.47
C HIS A 360 16.90 15.37 3.78
N ILE A 361 17.64 14.29 4.05
CA ILE A 361 19.08 14.34 4.34
C ILE A 361 19.86 14.87 3.13
N ILE A 362 19.47 14.46 1.91
CA ILE A 362 20.10 14.89 0.67
C ILE A 362 19.80 16.35 0.36
N GLU A 363 18.54 16.76 0.40
CA GLU A 363 18.09 18.11 0.03
C GLU A 363 18.62 19.19 0.97
N ASN A 364 18.82 18.87 2.25
CA ASN A 364 19.29 19.84 3.25
C ASN A 364 20.82 19.95 3.36
N HIS A 365 21.58 19.21 2.55
CA HIS A 365 23.04 19.28 2.56
C HIS A 365 23.58 20.31 1.55
N ALA A 366 24.63 21.05 1.90
CA ALA A 366 25.21 22.10 1.06
C ALA A 366 25.70 21.59 -0.32
N ALA A 367 26.15 20.34 -0.39
CA ALA A 367 26.60 19.68 -1.63
C ALA A 367 25.46 19.26 -2.58
N SER A 368 24.20 19.30 -2.14
CA SER A 368 23.05 18.73 -2.85
C SER A 368 22.89 19.25 -4.27
N ALA A 369 22.88 20.58 -4.44
CA ALA A 369 22.70 21.19 -5.76
C ALA A 369 23.83 20.84 -6.74
N CYS A 370 25.07 20.75 -6.25
CA CYS A 370 26.22 20.38 -7.08
C CYS A 370 26.11 18.93 -7.55
N LEU A 371 25.82 18.01 -6.63
CA LEU A 371 25.68 16.59 -6.93
C LEU A 371 24.44 16.30 -7.79
N ALA A 372 23.34 17.02 -7.61
CA ALA A 372 22.17 16.93 -8.48
C ALA A 372 22.52 17.31 -9.93
N ASN A 373 23.27 18.40 -10.14
CA ASN A 373 23.76 18.79 -11.47
C ASN A 373 24.71 17.74 -12.07
N GLN A 374 25.59 17.18 -11.24
CA GLN A 374 26.50 16.12 -11.67
C GLN A 374 25.74 14.86 -12.10
N ALA A 375 24.78 14.39 -11.29
CA ALA A 375 23.93 13.25 -11.59
C ALA A 375 23.14 13.46 -12.90
N ALA A 376 22.56 14.65 -13.07
CA ALA A 376 21.85 15.04 -14.29
C ALA A 376 22.76 15.03 -15.54
N SER A 377 23.99 15.54 -15.43
CA SER A 377 24.96 15.52 -16.53
C SER A 377 25.38 14.10 -16.94
N GLN A 378 25.36 13.16 -15.99
CA GLN A 378 25.66 11.74 -16.22
C GLN A 378 24.42 10.92 -16.60
N LYS A 379 23.22 11.52 -16.56
CA LYS A 379 21.92 10.85 -16.78
C LYS A 379 21.68 9.68 -15.82
N ILE A 380 22.14 9.83 -14.57
CA ILE A 380 21.90 8.86 -13.49
C ILE A 380 21.09 9.51 -12.38
N SER A 381 20.52 8.68 -11.51
CA SER A 381 19.86 9.20 -10.30
C SER A 381 20.88 9.71 -9.29
N LEU A 382 20.46 10.63 -8.42
CA LEU A 382 21.31 11.12 -7.33
C LEU A 382 21.70 9.98 -6.37
N PHE A 383 20.79 9.03 -6.10
CA PHE A 383 21.09 7.81 -5.35
C PHE A 383 22.19 6.98 -6.02
N GLU A 384 22.14 6.79 -7.34
CA GLU A 384 23.17 6.06 -8.07
C GLU A 384 24.54 6.77 -8.02
N LEU A 385 24.55 8.11 -8.09
CA LEU A 385 25.78 8.88 -7.93
C LEU A 385 26.38 8.70 -6.52
N LEU A 386 25.56 8.84 -5.48
CA LEU A 386 25.99 8.65 -4.08
C LEU A 386 26.50 7.23 -3.84
N ASN A 387 25.84 6.22 -4.41
CA ASN A 387 26.30 4.82 -4.33
C ASN A 387 27.68 4.65 -4.97
N LYS A 388 27.92 5.20 -6.16
CA LYS A 388 29.25 5.15 -6.82
C LYS A 388 30.33 5.87 -6.02
N MET A 389 29.97 6.99 -5.36
CA MET A 389 30.90 7.69 -4.46
C MET A 389 31.28 6.82 -3.27
N LEU A 390 30.31 6.15 -2.64
CA LEU A 390 30.57 5.22 -1.54
C LEU A 390 31.47 4.06 -1.96
N GLU A 391 31.22 3.44 -3.11
CA GLU A 391 32.08 2.39 -3.67
C GLU A 391 33.51 2.88 -3.89
N THR A 392 33.66 4.08 -4.45
CA THR A 392 34.98 4.71 -4.66
C THR A 392 35.70 4.95 -3.34
N MET A 393 35.00 5.50 -2.34
CA MET A 393 35.55 5.74 -1.00
C MET A 393 35.98 4.45 -0.31
N MET A 394 35.19 3.37 -0.42
CA MET A 394 35.54 2.07 0.13
C MET A 394 36.87 1.57 -0.45
N VAL A 395 37.07 1.69 -1.77
CA VAL A 395 38.31 1.29 -2.45
C VAL A 395 39.49 2.19 -2.05
N GLU A 396 39.30 3.52 -2.04
CA GLU A 396 40.33 4.50 -1.65
C GLU A 396 40.85 4.26 -0.22
N LEU A 397 39.96 3.87 0.69
CA LEU A 397 40.27 3.59 2.09
C LEU A 397 40.67 2.14 2.35
N ASN A 398 40.73 1.29 1.31
CA ASN A 398 41.05 -0.13 1.40
C ASN A 398 40.17 -0.88 2.42
N LEU A 399 38.86 -0.59 2.42
CA LEU A 399 37.88 -1.23 3.27
C LEU A 399 37.29 -2.46 2.57
N SER A 400 36.98 -3.50 3.34
CA SER A 400 36.45 -4.76 2.80
C SER A 400 34.95 -4.70 2.47
N PHE A 401 34.22 -3.72 3.01
CA PHE A 401 32.78 -3.58 2.85
C PHE A 401 32.34 -2.12 2.98
N ILE A 402 31.28 -1.75 2.25
CA ILE A 402 30.73 -0.38 2.21
C ILE A 402 30.29 0.06 3.60
N ALA A 403 29.65 -0.84 4.38
CA ALA A 403 29.17 -0.54 5.72
C ALA A 403 30.25 -0.05 6.70
N ALA A 404 31.55 -0.30 6.44
CA ALA A 404 32.64 0.18 7.28
C ALA A 404 32.84 1.71 7.20
N LEU A 405 32.35 2.35 6.14
CA LEU A 405 32.51 3.79 5.90
C LEU A 405 31.85 4.64 7.00
N THR A 406 30.81 4.12 7.64
CA THR A 406 30.00 4.80 8.66
C THR A 406 30.31 4.32 10.08
N LYS A 407 31.48 3.72 10.30
CA LYS A 407 31.90 3.21 11.62
C LYS A 407 31.69 4.21 12.76
N ASP A 408 31.94 5.50 12.50
CA ASP A 408 31.85 6.56 13.50
C ASP A 408 30.68 7.54 13.25
N VAL A 409 29.78 7.23 12.31
CA VAL A 409 28.61 8.06 11.93
C VAL A 409 27.34 7.25 12.07
N HIS A 410 26.40 7.71 12.89
CA HIS A 410 25.17 6.99 13.18
C HIS A 410 23.94 7.89 13.05
N VAL A 411 22.84 7.32 12.54
CA VAL A 411 21.56 8.02 12.41
C VAL A 411 20.46 7.22 13.10
N LEU A 412 19.81 7.84 14.09
CA LEU A 412 18.50 7.39 14.58
C LEU A 412 17.44 7.98 13.64
N PRO A 413 16.65 7.16 12.91
CA PRO A 413 15.85 7.63 11.79
C PRO A 413 14.48 8.24 12.19
N ASP A 414 14.18 8.41 13.47
CA ASP A 414 12.86 8.86 13.97
C ASP A 414 12.62 10.38 13.76
N PHE A 415 12.96 10.93 12.59
CA PHE A 415 12.78 12.34 12.23
C PHE A 415 11.30 12.75 12.15
N HIS A 416 10.41 11.78 12.00
CA HIS A 416 8.96 11.96 11.95
C HIS A 416 8.24 11.07 12.98
N GLY A 417 8.83 10.96 14.18
CA GLY A 417 8.39 10.02 15.21
C GLY A 417 8.72 8.57 14.86
N ASN A 418 8.41 7.67 15.79
CA ASN A 418 8.53 6.24 15.61
C ASN A 418 7.13 5.60 15.55
N ARG A 419 6.72 5.10 14.39
CA ARG A 419 5.46 4.35 14.24
C ARG A 419 5.54 2.97 14.88
N SER A 420 6.57 2.19 14.52
CA SER A 420 6.77 0.85 15.05
C SER A 420 8.24 0.57 15.37
N PRO A 421 8.53 -0.20 16.43
CA PRO A 421 7.58 -0.76 17.41
C PRO A 421 7.37 0.14 18.64
N ILE A 422 8.01 1.32 18.74
CA ILE A 422 7.92 2.17 19.93
C ILE A 422 6.57 2.88 20.02
N ALA A 423 5.95 3.19 18.88
CA ALA A 423 4.69 3.94 18.79
C ALA A 423 4.74 5.28 19.56
N ASP A 424 5.83 6.02 19.35
CA ASP A 424 6.02 7.37 19.89
C ASP A 424 6.08 8.39 18.75
N PRO A 425 4.97 9.12 18.45
CA PRO A 425 4.97 10.15 17.43
C PRO A 425 5.82 11.38 17.81
N LYS A 426 6.27 11.51 19.07
CA LYS A 426 7.11 12.61 19.55
C LYS A 426 8.61 12.28 19.52
N ALA A 427 8.97 11.04 19.16
CA ALA A 427 10.36 10.65 18.97
C ALA A 427 11.04 11.55 17.92
N LYS A 428 12.35 11.73 18.08
CA LYS A 428 13.15 12.64 17.23
C LYS A 428 14.39 11.95 16.71
N GLY A 429 14.76 12.31 15.50
CA GLY A 429 15.99 11.84 14.87
C GLY A 429 17.24 12.39 15.55
N VAL A 430 18.32 11.63 15.43
CA VAL A 430 19.65 11.99 15.93
C VAL A 430 20.67 11.68 14.85
N ILE A 431 21.57 12.62 14.58
CA ILE A 431 22.79 12.37 13.79
C ILE A 431 23.97 12.49 14.74
N TYR A 432 24.76 11.43 14.86
CA TYR A 432 25.96 11.35 15.66
C TYR A 432 27.20 11.19 14.77
N GLY A 433 28.35 11.73 15.20
CA GLY A 433 29.61 11.60 14.47
C GLY A 433 29.93 12.74 13.50
N LEU A 434 29.24 13.88 13.60
CA LEU A 434 29.49 15.03 12.73
C LEU A 434 30.87 15.64 12.99
N THR A 435 31.56 15.98 11.90
CA THR A 435 32.81 16.76 11.89
C THR A 435 32.58 18.10 11.18
N LEU A 436 33.63 18.92 11.06
CA LEU A 436 33.57 20.17 10.26
C LEU A 436 33.74 19.93 8.76
N ASP A 437 33.76 18.68 8.29
CA ASP A 437 33.69 18.38 6.86
C ASP A 437 32.37 18.92 6.30
N THR A 438 32.39 19.45 5.09
CA THR A 438 31.21 19.90 4.33
C THR A 438 31.30 19.44 2.88
N SER A 439 32.17 18.46 2.61
CA SER A 439 32.41 17.91 1.28
C SER A 439 31.22 17.11 0.78
N ASP A 440 31.25 16.79 -0.51
CA ASP A 440 30.34 15.83 -1.13
C ASP A 440 30.48 14.41 -0.53
N LYS A 441 31.69 14.02 -0.12
CA LYS A 441 31.96 12.76 0.60
C LYS A 441 31.19 12.69 1.92
N GLN A 442 31.07 13.80 2.66
CA GLN A 442 30.26 13.83 3.89
C GLN A 442 28.79 13.52 3.61
N LEU A 443 28.20 14.05 2.53
CA LEU A 443 26.82 13.73 2.18
C LEU A 443 26.66 12.24 1.86
N ALA A 444 27.60 11.65 1.11
CA ALA A 444 27.56 10.22 0.82
C ALA A 444 27.57 9.38 2.11
N LEU A 445 28.41 9.74 3.10
CA LEU A 445 28.45 9.07 4.41
C LEU A 445 27.15 9.25 5.21
N LEU A 446 26.58 10.46 5.26
CA LEU A 446 25.32 10.71 5.95
C LEU A 446 24.16 9.95 5.29
N TYR A 447 24.13 9.90 3.97
CA TYR A 447 23.18 9.10 3.21
C TYR A 447 23.31 7.60 3.56
N LEU A 448 24.52 7.04 3.55
CA LEU A 448 24.74 5.63 3.95
C LEU A 448 24.33 5.37 5.40
N ALA A 449 24.71 6.24 6.33
CA ALA A 449 24.34 6.11 7.74
C ALA A 449 22.82 6.19 7.94
N THR A 450 22.13 6.97 7.10
CA THR A 450 20.67 7.06 7.09
C THR A 450 20.04 5.76 6.54
N VAL A 451 20.57 5.20 5.46
CA VAL A 451 20.16 3.88 4.93
C VAL A 451 20.30 2.81 6.01
N GLN A 452 21.42 2.79 6.72
CA GLN A 452 21.66 1.86 7.82
C GLN A 452 20.73 2.11 9.01
N GLY A 453 20.49 3.36 9.39
CA GLY A 453 19.53 3.72 10.44
C GLY A 453 18.13 3.19 10.14
N ILE A 454 17.67 3.34 8.89
CA ILE A 454 16.39 2.79 8.42
C ILE A 454 16.39 1.25 8.51
N ALA A 455 17.48 0.60 8.08
CA ALA A 455 17.65 -0.85 8.15
C ALA A 455 17.64 -1.38 9.60
N TYR A 456 18.30 -0.71 10.54
CA TYR A 456 18.24 -1.04 11.97
C TYR A 456 16.82 -0.89 12.53
N GLY A 457 16.08 0.14 12.10
CA GLY A 457 14.66 0.27 12.44
C GLY A 457 13.83 -0.90 11.90
N THR A 458 14.09 -1.35 10.68
CA THR A 458 13.44 -2.57 10.13
C THR A 458 13.80 -3.81 10.94
N ARG A 459 15.09 -4.00 11.29
CA ARG A 459 15.53 -5.11 12.15
C ARG A 459 14.80 -5.10 13.49
N HIS A 460 14.66 -3.93 14.11
CA HIS A 460 13.93 -3.79 15.38
C HIS A 460 12.47 -4.23 15.23
N ILE A 461 11.79 -3.87 14.14
CA ILE A 461 10.42 -4.33 13.84
C ILE A 461 10.38 -5.86 13.68
N VAL A 462 11.31 -6.45 12.92
CA VAL A 462 11.38 -7.91 12.70
C VAL A 462 11.61 -8.66 14.02
N GLU A 463 12.60 -8.26 14.81
CA GLU A 463 12.92 -8.88 16.09
C GLU A 463 11.77 -8.75 17.08
N HIS A 464 11.10 -7.58 17.13
CA HIS A 464 9.93 -7.36 17.97
C HIS A 464 8.74 -8.23 17.56
N CYS A 465 8.46 -8.35 16.26
CA CYS A 465 7.42 -9.25 15.77
C CYS A 465 7.72 -10.71 16.10
N ASN A 466 8.97 -11.15 15.93
CA ASN A 466 9.39 -12.52 16.23
C ASN A 466 9.31 -12.82 17.75
N ALA A 467 9.65 -11.86 18.60
CA ALA A 467 9.48 -11.98 20.05
C ALA A 467 8.02 -12.16 20.48
N HIS A 468 7.07 -11.75 19.64
CA HIS A 468 5.62 -11.84 19.89
C HIS A 468 4.91 -12.92 19.04
N GLY A 469 5.65 -13.90 18.51
CA GLY A 469 5.09 -15.13 17.95
C GLY A 469 5.21 -15.30 16.43
N HIS A 470 5.66 -14.27 15.70
CA HIS A 470 6.08 -14.47 14.31
C HIS A 470 7.39 -15.28 14.23
N LYS A 471 7.69 -15.81 13.04
CA LYS A 471 8.93 -16.54 12.74
C LYS A 471 9.56 -16.05 11.44
N ILE A 472 9.59 -14.73 11.28
CA ILE A 472 10.10 -14.06 10.08
C ILE A 472 11.58 -14.38 9.93
N ASN A 473 11.93 -15.03 8.81
CA ASN A 473 13.30 -15.37 8.43
C ASN A 473 13.62 -15.01 6.97
N THR A 474 12.64 -14.53 6.21
CA THR A 474 12.80 -14.05 4.83
C THR A 474 12.03 -12.76 4.65
N LEU A 475 12.63 -11.79 3.97
CA LEU A 475 11.97 -10.54 3.62
C LEU A 475 11.77 -10.46 2.11
N LEU A 476 10.68 -9.80 1.70
CA LEU A 476 10.42 -9.48 0.30
C LEU A 476 10.26 -7.98 0.18
N ALA A 477 11.01 -7.35 -0.70
CA ALA A 477 11.00 -5.89 -0.82
C ALA A 477 10.46 -5.45 -2.18
N CYS A 478 9.67 -4.38 -2.17
CA CYS A 478 9.18 -3.73 -3.37
C CYS A 478 9.11 -2.21 -3.24
N GLY A 479 8.80 -1.54 -4.35
CA GLY A 479 8.63 -0.10 -4.42
C GLY A 479 9.90 0.65 -4.85
N GLY A 480 9.95 1.95 -4.60
CA GLY A 480 10.99 2.82 -5.16
C GLY A 480 12.38 2.52 -4.61
N LEU A 481 12.48 2.35 -3.28
CA LEU A 481 13.76 2.10 -2.60
C LEU A 481 14.33 0.72 -2.89
N SER A 482 13.49 -0.25 -3.29
CA SER A 482 13.98 -1.60 -3.61
C SER A 482 14.81 -1.66 -4.90
N LYS A 483 14.86 -0.56 -5.67
CA LYS A 483 15.72 -0.41 -6.85
C LYS A 483 17.16 0.00 -6.48
N ASN A 484 17.41 0.34 -5.22
CA ASN A 484 18.70 0.81 -4.72
C ASN A 484 19.49 -0.38 -4.13
N PRO A 485 20.59 -0.82 -4.76
CA PRO A 485 21.32 -2.01 -4.34
C PRO A 485 21.98 -1.86 -2.97
N ILE A 486 22.51 -0.68 -2.64
CA ILE A 486 23.06 -0.43 -1.30
C ILE A 486 21.95 -0.51 -0.25
N PHE A 487 20.78 0.07 -0.52
CA PHE A 487 19.64 -0.03 0.40
C PHE A 487 19.27 -1.50 0.68
N ILE A 488 19.14 -2.32 -0.35
CA ILE A 488 18.78 -3.73 -0.20
C ILE A 488 19.88 -4.54 0.50
N GLN A 489 21.15 -4.37 0.11
CA GLN A 489 22.25 -5.12 0.73
C GLN A 489 22.41 -4.77 2.21
N GLU A 490 22.38 -3.48 2.58
CA GLU A 490 22.50 -3.06 3.98
C GLU A 490 21.31 -3.58 4.82
N HIS A 491 20.10 -3.64 4.25
CA HIS A 491 18.97 -4.28 4.95
C HIS A 491 19.20 -5.78 5.15
N ALA A 492 19.66 -6.51 4.12
CA ALA A 492 19.93 -7.94 4.23
C ALA A 492 21.00 -8.22 5.30
N ASP A 493 22.09 -7.44 5.28
CA ASP A 493 23.22 -7.57 6.21
C ASP A 493 22.81 -7.26 7.65
N ILE A 494 22.10 -6.15 7.88
CA ILE A 494 21.72 -5.70 9.22
C ILE A 494 20.67 -6.62 9.83
N ILE A 495 19.67 -7.04 9.05
CA ILE A 495 18.59 -7.91 9.54
C ILE A 495 19.09 -9.35 9.72
N GLY A 496 20.08 -9.77 8.92
CA GLY A 496 20.62 -11.13 8.95
C GLY A 496 19.71 -12.15 8.25
N SER A 497 18.90 -11.69 7.30
CA SER A 497 17.93 -12.52 6.56
C SER A 497 17.97 -12.21 5.06
N PRO A 498 17.70 -13.19 4.18
CA PRO A 498 17.60 -12.95 2.75
C PRO A 498 16.49 -11.96 2.41
N ILE A 499 16.76 -11.10 1.42
CA ILE A 499 15.78 -10.21 0.81
C ILE A 499 15.50 -10.65 -0.62
N ILE A 500 14.24 -10.94 -0.92
CA ILE A 500 13.80 -11.31 -2.26
C ILE A 500 13.17 -10.09 -2.94
N LEU A 501 13.65 -9.78 -4.14
CA LEU A 501 13.03 -8.81 -5.03
C LEU A 501 12.16 -9.56 -6.05
N PRO A 502 10.90 -9.14 -6.28
CA PRO A 502 10.04 -9.76 -7.27
C PRO A 502 10.58 -9.57 -8.70
N ARG A 503 10.17 -10.44 -9.63
CA ARG A 503 10.45 -10.31 -11.06
C ARG A 503 9.84 -9.03 -11.63
N GLU A 504 8.61 -8.72 -11.21
CA GLU A 504 7.88 -7.56 -11.71
C GLU A 504 8.27 -6.28 -11.00
N SER A 505 8.46 -5.23 -11.81
CA SER A 505 8.85 -3.90 -11.34
C SER A 505 7.70 -3.06 -10.77
N GLU A 506 6.45 -3.47 -11.00
CA GLU A 506 5.24 -2.78 -10.55
C GLU A 506 4.33 -3.70 -9.70
N PRO A 507 4.75 -4.11 -8.50
CA PRO A 507 4.04 -5.12 -7.71
C PRO A 507 2.70 -4.65 -7.14
N VAL A 508 2.51 -3.35 -6.89
CA VAL A 508 1.18 -2.84 -6.46
C VAL A 508 0.16 -3.01 -7.59
N LEU A 509 0.56 -2.71 -8.83
CA LEU A 509 -0.27 -2.96 -10.02
C LEU A 509 -0.51 -4.46 -10.21
N LEU A 510 0.50 -5.31 -9.99
CA LEU A 510 0.34 -6.76 -10.07
C LEU A 510 -0.65 -7.27 -9.02
N GLY A 511 -0.53 -6.80 -7.77
CA GLY A 511 -1.47 -7.13 -6.69
C GLY A 511 -2.91 -6.76 -7.04
N ALA A 512 -3.13 -5.56 -7.57
CA ALA A 512 -4.45 -5.15 -8.07
C ALA A 512 -4.94 -6.02 -9.23
N ALA A 513 -4.06 -6.42 -10.17
CA ALA A 513 -4.41 -7.31 -11.27
C ALA A 513 -4.78 -8.72 -10.78
N ILE A 514 -4.11 -9.22 -9.73
CA ILE A 514 -4.44 -10.49 -9.06
C ILE A 514 -5.87 -10.47 -8.52
N LEU A 515 -6.34 -9.35 -7.94
CA LEU A 515 -7.75 -9.21 -7.51
C LEU A 515 -8.71 -9.38 -8.68
N GLY A 516 -8.39 -8.77 -9.83
CA GLY A 516 -9.15 -8.94 -11.07
C GLY A 516 -9.15 -10.38 -11.57
N ALA A 517 -8.01 -11.07 -11.49
CA ALA A 517 -7.87 -12.47 -11.87
C ALA A 517 -8.74 -13.39 -11.00
N VAL A 518 -8.78 -13.16 -9.68
CA VAL A 518 -9.68 -13.89 -8.76
C VAL A 518 -11.15 -13.62 -9.09
N ALA A 519 -11.51 -12.36 -9.39
CA ALA A 519 -12.88 -11.99 -9.74
C ALA A 519 -13.41 -12.70 -11.00
N THR A 520 -12.53 -13.09 -11.92
CA THR A 520 -12.90 -13.90 -13.09
C THR A 520 -13.33 -15.33 -12.74
N ARG A 521 -13.09 -15.77 -11.50
CA ARG A 521 -13.25 -17.16 -11.02
C ARG A 521 -12.36 -18.18 -11.74
N LYS A 522 -11.32 -17.72 -12.45
CA LYS A 522 -10.28 -18.60 -13.00
C LYS A 522 -9.51 -19.33 -11.89
N TYR A 523 -9.22 -18.63 -10.80
CA TYR A 523 -8.57 -19.17 -9.60
C TYR A 523 -9.60 -19.35 -8.49
N HIS A 524 -9.48 -20.42 -7.70
CA HIS A 524 -10.42 -20.73 -6.61
C HIS A 524 -10.19 -19.87 -5.36
N SER A 525 -8.99 -19.28 -5.24
CA SER A 525 -8.61 -18.45 -4.09
C SER A 525 -7.58 -17.40 -4.46
N LEU A 526 -7.45 -16.37 -3.62
CA LEU A 526 -6.39 -15.38 -3.75
C LEU A 526 -5.00 -16.02 -3.65
N SER A 527 -4.81 -17.01 -2.77
CA SER A 527 -3.53 -17.71 -2.62
C SER A 527 -3.12 -18.44 -3.91
N GLU A 528 -4.07 -19.07 -4.60
CA GLU A 528 -3.80 -19.72 -5.89
C GLU A 528 -3.37 -18.70 -6.95
N ALA A 529 -4.06 -17.57 -7.03
CA ALA A 529 -3.72 -16.50 -7.97
C ALA A 529 -2.35 -15.87 -7.65
N MET A 530 -2.05 -15.59 -6.39
CA MET A 530 -0.72 -15.09 -5.97
C MET A 530 0.39 -16.05 -6.38
N LYS A 531 0.24 -17.36 -6.15
CA LYS A 531 1.26 -18.36 -6.54
C LYS A 531 1.45 -18.46 -8.05
N ALA A 532 0.40 -18.22 -8.83
CA ALA A 532 0.46 -18.30 -10.28
C ALA A 532 1.07 -17.05 -10.93
N LEU A 533 0.80 -15.85 -10.38
CA LEU A 533 1.21 -14.58 -10.98
C LEU A 533 2.47 -13.97 -10.35
N ASN A 534 2.78 -14.29 -9.09
CA ASN A 534 4.01 -13.82 -8.44
C ASN A 534 5.21 -14.66 -8.89
N ALA A 535 6.38 -14.03 -8.98
CA ALA A 535 7.62 -14.71 -9.29
C ALA A 535 8.80 -13.99 -8.64
N ALA A 536 9.74 -14.76 -8.09
CA ALA A 536 11.01 -14.23 -7.62
C ALA A 536 11.86 -13.71 -8.79
N GLY A 537 12.54 -12.58 -8.57
CA GLY A 537 13.49 -11.98 -9.52
C GLY A 537 14.93 -12.17 -9.04
N GLN A 538 15.28 -11.52 -7.93
CA GLN A 538 16.63 -11.55 -7.35
C GLN A 538 16.57 -11.93 -5.87
N VAL A 539 17.56 -12.66 -5.39
CA VAL A 539 17.72 -13.00 -3.97
C VAL A 539 19.02 -12.38 -3.48
N TRP A 540 18.91 -11.53 -2.47
CA TRP A 540 20.02 -10.84 -1.83
C TRP A 540 20.29 -11.52 -0.50
N MET A 541 21.46 -12.17 -0.40
CA MET A 541 21.88 -12.84 0.83
C MET A 541 22.61 -11.85 1.73
N PRO A 542 22.49 -11.99 3.06
CA PRO A 542 23.37 -11.27 3.96
C PRO A 542 24.83 -11.66 3.67
N CYS A 543 25.69 -10.66 3.57
CA CYS A 543 27.13 -10.82 3.50
C CYS A 543 27.67 -11.19 4.89
N PHE A 544 27.40 -12.40 5.35
CA PHE A 544 28.02 -12.92 6.57
C PHE A 544 29.50 -13.15 6.31
N VAL A 545 30.34 -12.52 7.12
CA VAL A 545 31.77 -12.81 7.18
C VAL A 545 31.94 -14.20 7.82
N CYS A 546 32.46 -15.16 7.05
CA CYS A 546 33.13 -16.34 7.60
C CYS A 546 34.49 -15.95 8.19
#